data_AF-A0A1V5P1H4-F1
#
_entry.id   AF-A0A1V5P1H4-F1
#
_cell.length_a   1.000
_cell.length_b   1.000
_cell.length_c   1.000
_cell.angle_alpha   90.00
_cell.angle_beta   90.00
_cell.angle_gamma   90.00
#
_symmetry.space_group_name_H-M   'P 1'
#
loop_
_entity.id
_entity.type
_entity.pdbx_description
1 polymer ?
#
loop_
_entity_poly.entity_id
_entity_poly.type
_entity_poly.pdbx_seq_one_letter_code
_entity_poly.pdbx_strand_id
1 'polypeptide(L)'
;MYANTQLNIYQYDLWASNIDSSVLLVASWIPANMPLPTTFWNCQLAPDGKIYVGTWNGNHILHYIDLPDSMGVSCNVVQNSFYLASRNMTVPTYPNYQLGRLIGSSCDTLTSLQESESESLKVKVFPNPASSQFTITYNFPTNKNGEFMLYDAYGKEVIRKKLYGTFTSLLIRTNGLACGVYHYKVHLNGSQSAVGKVVLVKE
;
A
#
# COMPACT_ATOMS: atom_id res chain seq x y z
N MET A 1 -17.52 3.93 22.46
CA MET A 1 -16.34 4.52 23.14
C MET A 1 -15.98 3.67 24.34
N TYR A 2 -14.70 3.56 24.68
CA TYR A 2 -14.26 2.93 25.93
C TYR A 2 -13.64 3.96 26.86
N ALA A 3 -13.89 3.83 28.16
CA ALA A 3 -13.25 4.61 29.20
C ALA A 3 -12.97 3.69 30.40
N ASN A 4 -11.90 3.94 31.13
CA ASN A 4 -11.53 3.08 32.24
C ASN A 4 -11.10 3.87 33.47
N THR A 5 -11.33 3.27 34.63
CA THR A 5 -10.63 3.59 35.88
C THR A 5 -9.49 2.59 36.06
N GLN A 6 -8.79 2.63 37.21
CA GLN A 6 -7.79 1.61 37.53
C GLN A 6 -8.39 0.21 37.72
N LEU A 7 -9.68 0.12 38.08
CA LEU A 7 -10.31 -1.15 38.47
C LEU A 7 -11.39 -1.62 37.50
N ASN A 8 -11.89 -0.75 36.63
CA ASN A 8 -13.01 -1.08 35.75
C ASN A 8 -12.81 -0.50 34.36
N ILE A 9 -13.27 -1.23 33.34
CA ILE A 9 -13.42 -0.74 31.96
C ILE A 9 -14.91 -0.63 31.65
N TYR A 10 -15.28 0.50 31.07
CA TYR A 10 -16.64 0.84 30.66
C TYR A 10 -16.70 1.03 29.15
N GLN A 11 -17.82 0.62 28.55
CA GLN A 11 -18.17 0.88 27.17
C GLN A 11 -19.38 1.81 27.14
N TYR A 12 -19.35 2.81 26.24
CA TYR A 12 -20.43 3.74 25.96
C TYR A 12 -20.86 3.60 24.51
N ASP A 13 -22.17 3.57 24.28
CA ASP A 13 -22.73 3.73 22.94
C ASP A 13 -22.82 5.22 22.60
N LEU A 14 -22.06 5.63 21.58
CA LEU A 14 -22.04 7.02 21.08
C LEU A 14 -23.21 7.34 20.14
N TRP A 15 -23.98 6.33 19.73
CA TRP A 15 -25.18 6.47 18.90
C TRP A 15 -26.46 6.53 19.74
N ALA A 16 -26.36 6.28 21.05
CA ALA A 16 -27.50 6.35 21.96
C ALA A 16 -28.01 7.80 22.09
N SER A 17 -29.33 7.95 22.21
CA SER A 17 -29.97 9.26 22.45
C SER A 17 -29.54 9.90 23.77
N ASN A 18 -29.14 9.09 24.76
CA ASN A 18 -28.54 9.51 26.01
C ASN A 18 -27.28 8.68 26.30
N ILE A 19 -26.11 9.27 26.03
CA ILE A 19 -24.80 8.63 26.16
C ILE A 19 -24.48 8.29 27.63
N ASP A 20 -24.82 9.15 28.58
CA ASP A 20 -24.52 8.93 30.00
C ASP A 20 -25.23 7.67 30.54
N SER A 21 -26.43 7.40 30.02
CA SER A 21 -27.20 6.21 30.38
C SER A 21 -26.78 4.94 29.63
N SER A 22 -25.96 5.03 28.58
CA SER A 22 -25.55 3.88 27.76
C SER A 22 -24.34 3.13 28.29
N VAL A 23 -23.85 3.53 29.47
CA VAL A 23 -22.64 2.96 30.08
C VAL A 23 -22.84 1.49 30.46
N LEU A 24 -21.93 0.63 29.98
CA LEU A 24 -21.85 -0.78 30.33
C LEU A 24 -20.50 -1.06 30.98
N LEU A 25 -20.51 -1.69 32.16
CA LEU A 25 -19.30 -2.27 32.74
C LEU A 25 -18.94 -3.53 31.93
N VAL A 26 -17.77 -3.52 31.30
CA VAL A 26 -17.32 -4.64 30.44
C VAL A 26 -16.24 -5.49 31.07
N ALA A 27 -15.52 -4.94 32.05
CA ALA A 27 -14.58 -5.70 32.87
C ALA A 27 -14.29 -5.04 34.21
N SER A 28 -14.11 -5.87 35.23
CA SER A 28 -13.46 -5.49 36.49
C SER A 28 -12.09 -6.14 36.55
N TRP A 29 -11.10 -5.43 37.10
CA TRP A 29 -9.74 -5.91 37.23
C TRP A 29 -9.72 -7.18 38.08
N ILE A 30 -9.08 -8.22 37.55
CA ILE A 30 -8.84 -9.46 38.28
C ILE A 30 -7.50 -9.29 39.00
N PRO A 31 -7.47 -9.35 40.34
CA PRO A 31 -6.25 -9.12 41.11
C PRO A 31 -5.08 -9.98 40.65
N ALA A 32 -4.02 -9.33 40.14
CA ALA A 32 -2.80 -9.98 39.69
C ALA A 32 -1.58 -9.05 39.85
N ASN A 33 -0.42 -9.63 40.14
CA ASN A 33 0.83 -8.91 40.40
C ASN A 33 1.98 -9.49 39.57
N MET A 34 2.72 -8.64 38.85
CA MET A 34 3.80 -9.09 37.95
C MET A 34 4.96 -8.09 37.75
N PRO A 35 5.72 -7.58 38.73
CA PRO A 35 5.73 -7.80 40.18
C PRO A 35 4.87 -6.78 40.96
N LEU A 36 4.30 -5.79 40.26
CA LEU A 36 3.36 -4.80 40.80
C LEU A 36 1.93 -5.10 40.30
N PRO A 37 0.89 -4.57 40.95
CA PRO A 37 -0.49 -4.75 40.50
C PRO A 37 -0.69 -4.34 39.04
N THR A 38 -1.35 -5.20 38.27
CA THR A 38 -1.62 -5.01 36.84
C THR A 38 -2.93 -4.26 36.58
N THR A 39 -3.26 -3.26 37.38
CA THR A 39 -4.48 -2.45 37.23
C THR A 39 -4.53 -1.72 35.89
N PHE A 40 -5.73 -1.42 35.40
CA PHE A 40 -5.94 -0.82 34.09
C PHE A 40 -5.40 0.62 34.03
N TRP A 41 -4.92 1.01 32.85
CA TRP A 41 -4.49 2.38 32.56
C TRP A 41 -4.89 2.80 31.15
N ASN A 42 -4.12 3.64 30.46
CA ASN A 42 -4.49 4.16 29.15
C ASN A 42 -4.68 3.04 28.12
N CYS A 43 -5.59 3.27 27.17
CA CYS A 43 -5.92 2.33 26.12
C CYS A 43 -5.85 2.99 24.72
N GLN A 44 -5.54 2.20 23.70
CA GLN A 44 -5.40 2.68 22.32
C GLN A 44 -5.81 1.59 21.33
N LEU A 45 -6.56 1.97 20.29
CA LEU A 45 -6.86 1.11 19.15
C LEU A 45 -5.58 0.84 18.34
N ALA A 46 -5.31 -0.43 18.07
CA ALA A 46 -4.17 -0.87 17.28
C ALA A 46 -4.56 -1.30 15.86
N PRO A 47 -3.58 -1.43 14.95
CA PRO A 47 -3.82 -1.81 13.56
C PRO A 47 -4.45 -3.19 13.34
N ASP A 48 -4.40 -4.07 14.35
CA ASP A 48 -5.01 -5.40 14.31
C ASP A 48 -6.49 -5.39 14.72
N GLY A 49 -7.07 -4.21 14.95
CA GLY A 49 -8.46 -4.05 15.34
C GLY A 49 -8.74 -4.25 16.82
N LYS A 50 -7.72 -4.55 17.65
CA LYS A 50 -7.85 -4.68 19.11
C LYS A 50 -7.58 -3.35 19.80
N ILE A 51 -8.15 -3.17 20.99
CA ILE A 51 -7.75 -2.06 21.87
C ILE A 51 -6.78 -2.62 22.92
N TYR A 52 -5.52 -2.18 22.89
CA TYR A 52 -4.55 -2.54 23.94
C TYR A 52 -4.74 -1.61 25.13
N VAL A 53 -4.58 -2.16 26.33
CA VAL A 53 -4.71 -1.44 27.60
C VAL A 53 -3.44 -1.63 28.42
N GLY A 54 -2.82 -0.51 28.76
CA GLY A 54 -1.62 -0.46 29.58
C GLY A 54 -1.91 -0.79 31.05
N THR A 55 -0.85 -0.85 31.85
CA THR A 55 -0.92 -1.03 33.30
C THR A 55 -0.46 0.22 34.02
N TRP A 56 -1.17 0.62 35.09
CA TRP A 56 -0.87 1.86 35.82
C TRP A 56 0.53 1.86 36.42
N ASN A 57 0.94 0.74 37.03
CA ASN A 57 2.23 0.63 37.71
C ASN A 57 3.43 0.45 36.76
N GLY A 58 3.19 0.45 35.44
CA GLY A 58 4.17 0.14 34.41
C GLY A 58 4.67 -1.29 34.54
N ASN A 59 4.21 -2.19 33.68
CA ASN A 59 4.50 -3.61 33.80
C ASN A 59 5.07 -4.17 32.48
N HIS A 60 5.57 -5.41 32.49
CA HIS A 60 5.94 -6.14 31.28
C HIS A 60 4.73 -6.81 30.64
N ILE A 61 3.50 -6.39 30.95
CA ILE A 61 2.29 -7.03 30.44
C ILE A 61 1.29 -5.99 29.93
N LEU A 62 0.51 -6.38 28.92
CA LEU A 62 -0.65 -5.64 28.42
C LEU A 62 -1.93 -6.47 28.57
N HIS A 63 -3.03 -5.76 28.80
CA HIS A 63 -4.38 -6.27 28.58
C HIS A 63 -4.86 -5.84 27.20
N TYR A 64 -5.95 -6.42 26.72
CA TYR A 64 -6.57 -5.95 25.49
C TYR A 64 -8.08 -6.23 25.45
N ILE A 65 -8.77 -5.54 24.55
CA ILE A 65 -10.17 -5.77 24.17
C ILE A 65 -10.13 -6.40 22.77
N ASP A 66 -10.65 -7.62 22.65
CA ASP A 66 -10.50 -8.46 21.46
C ASP A 66 -11.44 -8.07 20.32
N LEU A 67 -12.69 -7.74 20.66
CA LEU A 67 -13.75 -7.39 19.72
C LEU A 67 -14.35 -6.03 20.09
N PRO A 68 -13.64 -4.90 19.89
CA PRO A 68 -14.07 -3.59 20.40
C PRO A 68 -15.46 -3.14 19.94
N ASP A 69 -15.91 -3.59 18.78
CA ASP A 69 -17.22 -3.24 18.21
C ASP A 69 -18.37 -4.11 18.75
N SER A 70 -18.08 -5.17 19.49
CA SER A 70 -19.11 -5.98 20.14
C SER A 70 -19.65 -5.30 21.39
N MET A 71 -20.96 -5.42 21.62
CA MET A 71 -21.64 -4.74 22.72
C MET A 71 -21.45 -5.47 24.06
N GLY A 72 -21.20 -4.70 25.12
CA GLY A 72 -21.07 -5.17 26.49
C GLY A 72 -19.89 -6.12 26.67
N VAL A 73 -20.06 -7.11 27.55
CA VAL A 73 -19.04 -8.13 27.85
C VAL A 73 -18.61 -8.96 26.63
N SER A 74 -19.39 -8.95 25.55
CA SER A 74 -19.06 -9.61 24.28
C SER A 74 -17.83 -8.99 23.59
N CYS A 75 -17.39 -7.78 24.00
CA CYS A 75 -16.13 -7.21 23.52
C CYS A 75 -14.88 -7.99 23.96
N ASN A 76 -15.02 -8.91 24.92
CA ASN A 76 -13.99 -9.83 25.38
C ASN A 76 -12.72 -9.11 25.85
N VAL A 77 -12.77 -8.57 27.07
CA VAL A 77 -11.59 -7.99 27.73
C VAL A 77 -10.70 -9.11 28.28
N VAL A 78 -9.50 -9.22 27.72
CA VAL A 78 -8.49 -10.21 28.13
C VAL A 78 -7.43 -9.54 28.97
N GLN A 79 -7.30 -10.00 30.22
CA GLN A 79 -6.34 -9.45 31.19
C GLN A 79 -5.06 -10.28 31.26
N ASN A 80 -3.93 -9.62 31.57
CA ASN A 80 -2.61 -10.24 31.80
C ASN A 80 -2.13 -11.15 30.66
N SER A 81 -2.32 -10.73 29.41
CA SER A 81 -2.12 -11.62 28.25
C SER A 81 -0.71 -11.57 27.67
N PHE A 82 -0.28 -10.42 27.16
CA PHE A 82 0.96 -10.32 26.37
C PHE A 82 2.13 -9.84 27.21
N TYR A 83 3.21 -10.62 27.26
CA TYR A 83 4.47 -10.20 27.86
C TYR A 83 5.31 -9.38 26.87
N LEU A 84 5.77 -8.22 27.32
CA LEU A 84 6.64 -7.30 26.60
C LEU A 84 8.10 -7.48 27.04
N ALA A 85 9.01 -7.36 26.08
CA ALA A 85 10.45 -7.41 26.33
C ALA A 85 10.93 -6.29 27.28
N SER A 86 10.24 -5.15 27.30
CA SER A 86 10.52 -4.03 28.19
C SER A 86 9.27 -3.59 28.95
N ARG A 87 9.47 -3.01 30.14
CA ARG A 87 8.39 -2.43 30.93
C ARG A 87 7.70 -1.33 30.13
N ASN A 88 6.38 -1.33 30.15
CA ASN A 88 5.56 -0.34 29.47
C ASN A 88 4.53 0.21 30.47
N MET A 89 4.48 1.54 30.55
CA MET A 89 3.43 2.24 31.31
C MET A 89 2.35 2.80 30.39
N THR A 90 2.65 3.01 29.10
CA THR A 90 1.72 3.61 28.15
C THR A 90 1.68 2.84 26.85
N VAL A 91 0.48 2.51 26.36
CA VAL A 91 0.35 2.00 24.98
C VAL A 91 0.75 3.08 23.96
N PRO A 92 1.58 2.76 22.94
CA PRO A 92 1.98 3.72 21.92
C PRO A 92 0.77 4.29 21.18
N THR A 93 0.77 5.59 20.93
CA THR A 93 -0.24 6.21 20.09
C THR A 93 0.03 5.85 18.63
N TYR A 94 -0.95 5.23 17.97
CA TYR A 94 -0.91 4.96 16.54
C TYR A 94 -1.87 5.93 15.84
N PRO A 95 -1.35 6.94 15.10
CA PRO A 95 -2.23 7.76 14.28
C PRO A 95 -2.91 6.87 13.23
N ASN A 96 -4.24 6.97 13.11
CA ASN A 96 -4.99 6.17 12.16
C ASN A 96 -4.88 6.77 10.75
N TYR A 97 -3.82 6.41 10.03
CA TYR A 97 -3.59 6.86 8.65
C TYR A 97 -4.47 6.13 7.61
N GLN A 98 -5.26 5.13 8.02
CA GLN A 98 -6.05 4.29 7.11
C GLN A 98 -7.48 4.81 6.87
N LEU A 99 -7.84 5.96 7.44
CA LEU A 99 -9.18 6.56 7.29
C LEU A 99 -9.52 6.98 5.85
N GLY A 100 -8.53 6.95 4.94
CA GLY A 100 -8.69 7.38 3.56
C GLY A 100 -8.95 8.89 3.48
N ARG A 101 -9.26 9.36 2.26
CA ARG A 101 -9.67 10.75 2.06
C ARG A 101 -11.11 10.97 2.56
N LEU A 102 -11.33 12.09 3.24
CA LEU A 102 -12.67 12.55 3.58
C LEU A 102 -13.24 13.37 2.42
N ILE A 103 -14.07 12.73 1.59
CA ILE A 103 -14.70 13.35 0.41
C ILE A 103 -15.44 14.63 0.81
N GLY A 104 -15.06 15.75 0.21
CA GLY A 104 -15.67 17.06 0.47
C GLY A 104 -15.03 17.85 1.62
N SER A 105 -13.95 17.36 2.23
CA SER A 105 -13.17 18.15 3.19
C SER A 105 -12.29 19.20 2.50
N SER A 106 -12.01 20.32 3.18
CA SER A 106 -11.11 21.37 2.68
C SER A 106 -9.65 20.92 2.53
N CYS A 107 -9.27 19.82 3.17
CA CYS A 107 -7.94 19.20 3.05
C CYS A 107 -7.88 18.14 1.92
N ASP A 108 -8.98 17.89 1.22
CA ASP A 108 -9.10 16.89 0.14
C ASP A 108 -9.12 17.57 -1.25
N THR A 109 -8.12 18.42 -1.53
CA THR A 109 -8.00 19.15 -2.81
C THR A 109 -7.29 18.35 -3.90
N LEU A 110 -6.66 17.22 -3.56
CA LEU A 110 -5.97 16.32 -4.51
C LEU A 110 -6.92 15.20 -4.94
N THR A 111 -7.94 15.54 -5.72
CA THR A 111 -8.98 14.61 -6.17
C THR A 111 -8.55 13.72 -7.34
N SER A 112 -7.43 14.00 -8.00
CA SER A 112 -6.87 13.10 -9.01
C SER A 112 -5.42 13.44 -9.34
N LEU A 113 -4.50 12.51 -9.13
CA LEU A 113 -3.54 12.23 -10.20
C LEU A 113 -4.34 11.41 -11.21
N GLN A 114 -5.00 12.07 -12.14
CA GLN A 114 -5.48 11.36 -13.32
C GLN A 114 -4.22 10.97 -14.06
N GLU A 115 -3.72 9.76 -13.79
CA GLU A 115 -2.83 9.08 -14.70
C GLU A 115 -3.63 9.02 -15.99
N SER A 116 -3.36 9.99 -16.87
CA SER A 116 -3.96 9.99 -18.17
C SER A 116 -3.42 8.72 -18.77
N GLU A 117 -4.28 7.71 -18.91
CA GLU A 117 -4.17 6.77 -20.00
C GLU A 117 -4.24 7.62 -21.27
N SER A 118 -3.14 8.33 -21.56
CA SER A 118 -2.81 8.74 -22.89
C SER A 118 -2.99 7.48 -23.70
N GLU A 119 -3.73 7.57 -24.79
CA GLU A 119 -3.85 6.51 -25.79
C GLU A 119 -2.44 6.19 -26.28
N SER A 120 -1.73 5.41 -25.47
CA SER A 120 -0.34 5.10 -25.66
C SER A 120 -0.36 4.04 -26.74
N LEU A 121 0.28 4.36 -27.83
CA LEU A 121 0.53 3.47 -28.93
C LEU A 121 0.89 2.07 -28.38
N LYS A 122 0.06 1.06 -28.67
CA LYS A 122 0.29 -0.31 -28.16
C LYS A 122 1.45 -0.94 -28.92
N VAL A 123 2.59 -1.07 -28.26
CA VAL A 123 3.79 -1.73 -28.78
C VAL A 123 4.15 -2.92 -27.89
N LYS A 124 4.36 -4.09 -28.49
CA LYS A 124 4.91 -5.26 -27.79
C LYS A 124 6.24 -5.64 -28.40
N VAL A 125 7.18 -6.05 -27.54
CA VAL A 125 8.51 -6.51 -27.94
C VAL A 125 8.73 -7.90 -27.37
N PHE A 126 9.05 -8.87 -28.23
CA PHE A 126 9.27 -10.26 -27.84
C PHE A 126 10.27 -10.99 -28.76
N PRO A 127 11.00 -11.99 -28.27
CA PRO A 127 11.09 -12.37 -26.86
C PRO A 127 11.80 -11.29 -26.03
N ASN A 128 11.52 -11.26 -24.73
CA ASN A 128 12.24 -10.41 -23.78
C ASN A 128 12.43 -11.24 -22.48
N PRO A 129 13.64 -11.71 -22.16
CA PRO A 129 14.93 -11.41 -22.82
C PRO A 129 15.06 -11.93 -24.26
N ALA A 130 15.88 -11.26 -25.08
CA ALA A 130 16.20 -11.62 -26.47
C ALA A 130 17.68 -12.01 -26.61
N SER A 131 17.96 -13.06 -27.39
CA SER A 131 19.33 -13.51 -27.65
C SER A 131 19.88 -12.96 -28.97
N SER A 132 19.41 -13.50 -30.09
CA SER A 132 19.87 -13.17 -31.45
C SER A 132 19.01 -12.13 -32.17
N GLN A 133 17.74 -12.03 -31.79
CA GLN A 133 16.76 -11.14 -32.41
C GLN A 133 15.55 -10.90 -31.51
N PHE A 134 14.87 -9.79 -31.73
CA PHE A 134 13.55 -9.52 -31.18
C PHE A 134 12.62 -8.94 -32.23
N THR A 135 11.33 -9.17 -32.04
CA THR A 135 10.25 -8.66 -32.88
C THR A 135 9.52 -7.56 -32.14
N ILE A 136 9.28 -6.46 -32.83
CA ILE A 136 8.41 -5.39 -32.38
C ILE A 136 7.09 -5.54 -33.12
N THR A 137 5.98 -5.65 -32.41
CA THR A 137 4.64 -5.53 -32.99
C THR A 137 4.02 -4.21 -32.59
N TYR A 138 3.41 -3.53 -33.54
CA TYR A 138 2.81 -2.22 -33.38
C TYR A 138 1.55 -2.11 -34.25
N ASN A 139 0.63 -1.23 -33.86
CA ASN A 139 -0.57 -0.94 -34.64
C ASN A 139 -0.68 0.57 -34.84
N PHE A 140 -0.51 1.04 -36.08
CA PHE A 140 -0.62 2.45 -36.42
C PHE A 140 -1.95 2.75 -37.12
N PRO A 141 -2.51 3.96 -36.96
CA PRO A 141 -3.61 4.41 -37.79
C PRO A 141 -3.24 4.36 -39.29
N THR A 142 -4.22 4.08 -40.15
CA THR A 142 -4.03 3.98 -41.61
C THR A 142 -3.30 5.21 -42.16
N ASN A 143 -2.31 4.99 -43.04
CA ASN A 143 -1.45 6.02 -43.65
C ASN A 143 -0.57 6.82 -42.68
N LYS A 144 -0.35 6.34 -41.45
CA LYS A 144 0.66 6.91 -40.54
C LYS A 144 1.90 6.03 -40.49
N ASN A 145 3.06 6.68 -40.53
CA ASN A 145 4.35 6.05 -40.32
C ASN A 145 4.96 6.55 -39.01
N GLY A 146 5.84 5.75 -38.45
CA GLY A 146 6.55 6.06 -37.23
C GLY A 146 8.01 5.64 -37.30
N GLU A 147 8.71 5.81 -36.19
CA GLU A 147 10.09 5.41 -36.02
C GLU A 147 10.26 4.61 -34.74
N PHE A 148 11.06 3.56 -34.81
CA PHE A 148 11.58 2.84 -33.67
C PHE A 148 13.01 3.28 -33.41
N MET A 149 13.31 3.63 -32.17
CA MET A 149 14.64 3.98 -31.69
C MET A 149 14.98 3.10 -30.49
N LEU A 150 16.20 2.59 -30.46
CA LEU A 150 16.76 1.81 -29.34
C LEU A 150 17.95 2.56 -28.76
N TYR A 151 17.98 2.69 -27.45
CA TYR A 151 19.01 3.36 -26.68
C TYR A 151 19.66 2.36 -25.72
N ASP A 152 20.98 2.46 -25.56
CA ASP A 152 21.68 1.73 -24.50
C ASP A 152 21.37 2.33 -23.10
N ALA A 153 21.92 1.70 -22.05
CA ALA A 153 21.72 2.13 -20.67
C ALA A 153 22.26 3.55 -20.36
N TYR A 154 23.14 4.09 -21.21
CA TYR A 154 23.67 5.45 -21.09
C TYR A 154 22.89 6.47 -21.92
N GLY A 155 21.81 6.05 -22.59
CA GLY A 155 20.97 6.91 -23.43
C GLY A 155 21.52 7.15 -24.83
N LYS A 156 22.57 6.43 -25.26
CA LYS A 156 23.08 6.53 -26.62
C LYS A 156 22.20 5.73 -27.57
N GLU A 157 21.76 6.35 -28.65
CA GLU A 157 21.01 5.66 -29.71
C GLU A 157 21.92 4.64 -30.43
N VAL A 158 21.47 3.38 -30.48
CA VAL A 158 22.17 2.27 -31.13
C VAL A 158 21.44 1.74 -32.35
N ILE A 159 20.11 1.89 -32.42
CA ILE A 159 19.30 1.48 -33.58
C ILE A 159 18.23 2.53 -33.84
N ARG A 160 18.03 2.86 -35.12
CA ARG A 160 16.86 3.59 -35.62
C ARG A 160 16.29 2.89 -36.85
N LYS A 161 14.97 2.67 -36.88
CA LYS A 161 14.25 2.03 -37.99
C LYS A 161 12.93 2.74 -38.27
N LYS A 162 12.60 2.93 -39.55
CA LYS A 162 11.26 3.40 -39.95
C LYS A 162 10.25 2.27 -39.79
N LEU A 163 9.10 2.59 -39.23
CA LEU A 163 7.94 1.71 -39.10
C LEU A 163 6.84 2.22 -40.04
N TYR A 164 6.40 1.36 -40.96
CA TYR A 164 5.34 1.71 -41.89
C TYR A 164 4.00 1.21 -41.37
N GLY A 165 2.95 2.02 -41.51
CA GLY A 165 1.60 1.65 -41.08
C GLY A 165 0.96 0.51 -41.88
N THR A 166 1.54 0.13 -43.03
CA THR A 166 1.14 -1.04 -43.82
C THR A 166 1.58 -2.37 -43.18
N PHE A 167 2.56 -2.33 -42.27
CA PHE A 167 3.03 -3.50 -41.53
C PHE A 167 2.66 -3.37 -40.06
N THR A 168 2.51 -4.51 -39.40
CA THR A 168 2.19 -4.60 -37.97
C THR A 168 3.36 -5.13 -37.14
N SER A 169 4.47 -5.49 -37.78
CA SER A 169 5.65 -6.01 -37.10
C SER A 169 6.96 -5.72 -37.83
N LEU A 170 8.05 -5.66 -37.07
CA LEU A 170 9.42 -5.55 -37.57
C LEU A 170 10.35 -6.44 -36.74
N LEU A 171 11.15 -7.26 -37.42
CA LEU A 171 12.22 -8.05 -36.81
C LEU A 171 13.51 -7.24 -36.71
N ILE A 172 14.14 -7.23 -35.54
CA ILE A 172 15.44 -6.60 -35.29
C ILE A 172 16.43 -7.66 -34.84
N ARG A 173 17.55 -7.76 -35.56
CA ARG A 173 18.69 -8.59 -35.16
C ARG A 173 19.57 -7.84 -34.17
N THR A 174 20.09 -8.55 -33.17
CA THR A 174 20.93 -7.98 -32.08
C THR A 174 22.43 -8.02 -32.40
N ASN A 175 22.82 -8.41 -33.62
CA ASN A 175 24.22 -8.46 -34.04
C ASN A 175 24.93 -7.12 -33.81
N GLY A 176 26.04 -7.15 -33.06
CA GLY A 176 26.83 -5.96 -32.74
C GLY A 176 26.37 -5.20 -31.48
N LEU A 177 25.28 -5.63 -30.83
CA LEU A 177 24.87 -5.12 -29.51
C LEU A 177 25.47 -6.00 -28.39
N ALA A 178 25.86 -5.35 -27.30
CA ALA A 178 26.31 -6.05 -26.10
C ALA A 178 25.11 -6.60 -25.31
N CYS A 179 25.35 -7.56 -24.42
CA CYS A 179 24.34 -7.98 -23.46
C CYS A 179 24.05 -6.83 -22.49
N GLY A 180 22.78 -6.65 -22.13
CA GLY A 180 22.37 -5.59 -21.22
C GLY A 180 20.93 -5.16 -21.38
N VAL A 181 20.56 -4.11 -20.67
CA VAL A 181 19.24 -3.48 -20.74
C VAL A 181 19.28 -2.34 -21.76
N TYR A 182 18.32 -2.35 -22.66
CA TYR A 182 18.12 -1.29 -23.64
C TYR A 182 16.72 -0.69 -23.47
N HIS A 183 16.61 0.61 -23.69
CA HIS A 183 15.34 1.32 -23.70
C HIS A 183 14.93 1.58 -25.14
N TYR A 184 13.67 1.30 -25.47
CA TYR A 184 13.14 1.64 -26.78
C TYR A 184 12.10 2.75 -26.70
N LYS A 185 12.02 3.52 -27.78
CA LYS A 185 10.96 4.49 -28.04
C LYS A 185 10.40 4.24 -29.43
N VAL A 186 9.08 4.11 -29.53
CA VAL A 186 8.37 4.19 -30.80
C VAL A 186 7.68 5.53 -30.86
N HIS A 187 7.94 6.30 -31.91
CA HIS A 187 7.33 7.59 -32.14
C HIS A 187 6.45 7.54 -33.39
N LEU A 188 5.19 7.91 -33.27
CA LEU A 188 4.31 8.15 -34.41
C LEU A 188 4.39 9.64 -34.78
N ASN A 189 4.61 9.96 -36.05
CA ASN A 189 4.68 11.34 -36.50
C ASN A 189 3.38 12.08 -36.14
N GLY A 190 3.46 12.98 -35.17
CA GLY A 190 2.34 13.83 -34.75
C GLY A 190 1.66 13.50 -33.43
N SER A 191 2.33 12.86 -32.44
CA SER A 191 2.27 13.19 -30.99
C SER A 191 2.41 11.97 -30.06
N GLN A 192 2.03 10.78 -30.51
CA GLN A 192 2.04 9.60 -29.65
C GLN A 192 3.41 8.92 -29.63
N SER A 193 3.84 8.49 -28.44
CA SER A 193 5.01 7.64 -28.29
C SER A 193 4.78 6.49 -27.32
N ALA A 194 5.27 5.31 -27.67
CA ALA A 194 5.38 4.18 -26.76
C ALA A 194 6.83 4.07 -26.28
N VAL A 195 7.01 3.77 -25.01
CA VAL A 195 8.34 3.53 -24.42
C VAL A 195 8.35 2.18 -23.71
N GLY A 196 9.50 1.54 -23.68
CA GLY A 196 9.67 0.28 -22.95
C GLY A 196 11.13 -0.12 -22.86
N LYS A 197 11.36 -1.36 -22.42
CA LYS A 197 12.70 -1.94 -22.28
C LYS A 197 12.78 -3.31 -22.93
N VAL A 198 13.96 -3.65 -23.43
CA VAL A 198 14.31 -4.99 -23.91
C VAL A 198 15.64 -5.40 -23.29
N VAL A 199 15.72 -6.63 -22.81
CA VAL A 199 16.94 -7.20 -22.23
C VAL A 199 17.60 -8.08 -23.28
N LEU A 200 18.86 -7.83 -23.58
CA LEU A 200 19.66 -8.64 -24.49
C LEU A 200 20.59 -9.56 -23.69
N VAL A 201 20.57 -10.85 -24.01
CA VAL A 201 21.42 -11.88 -23.41
C VAL A 201 22.20 -12.61 -24.52
N LYS A 202 23.34 -13.20 -24.20
CA LYS A 202 23.99 -14.17 -25.10
C LYS A 202 23.56 -15.56 -24.65
N GLU A 203 23.20 -16.40 -25.62
CA GLU A 203 23.14 -17.85 -25.41
C GLU A 203 24.57 -18.40 -25.30
#